data_AF-A0A8J6IN57-F1
#
_entry.id   AF-A0A8J6IN57-F1
#
_cell.length_a   1.000
_cell.length_b   1.000
_cell.length_c   1.000
_cell.angle_alpha   90.00
_cell.angle_beta   90.00
_cell.angle_gamma   90.00
#
_symmetry.space_group_name_H-M   'P 1'
#
loop_
_entity.id
_entity.type
_entity.pdbx_description
1 polymer ?
#
loop_
_entity_poly.entity_id
_entity_poly.type
_entity_poly.pdbx_seq_one_letter_code
_entity_poly.pdbx_strand_id
1 'polypeptide(L)'
;MNKKVVEIVGGKEDCFERAIVIVKSSRLGLSDTQLHRQAGGAITGMVSCRPRRDWRWLLRTGVRYLAVLAAGAGLGWLLLH
;
A
#
# COMPACT_ATOMS: atom_id res chain seq x y z
N MET A 1 -30.65 -18.78 2.89
CA MET A 1 -29.44 -18.07 2.39
C MET A 1 -28.21 -18.70 3.02
N ASN A 2 -27.29 -19.27 2.22
CA ASN A 2 -26.12 -19.97 2.76
C ASN A 2 -24.93 -18.99 2.86
N LYS A 3 -24.39 -18.78 4.06
CA LYS A 3 -23.22 -17.91 4.31
C LYS A 3 -22.03 -18.81 4.62
N LYS A 4 -20.89 -18.57 3.96
CA LYS A 4 -19.63 -19.26 4.27
C LYS A 4 -18.63 -18.25 4.83
N VAL A 5 -17.87 -18.69 5.82
CA VAL A 5 -16.81 -17.91 6.47
C VAL A 5 -15.47 -18.42 5.95
N VAL A 6 -14.62 -17.52 5.49
CA VAL A 6 -13.27 -17.82 5.00
C VAL A 6 -12.28 -16.99 5.81
N GLU A 7 -11.31 -17.65 6.43
CA GLU A 7 -10.18 -16.98 7.06
C GLU A 7 -9.04 -16.83 6.04
N ILE A 8 -8.49 -15.63 5.94
CA ILE A 8 -7.35 -15.32 5.08
C ILE A 8 -6.21 -14.82 5.97
N VAL A 9 -5.08 -15.51 5.91
CA VAL A 9 -3.83 -15.10 6.57
C VAL A 9 -3.11 -14.14 5.62
N GLY A 10 -2.83 -12.93 6.09
CA GLY A 10 -2.10 -11.92 5.32
C GLY A 10 -0.62 -12.25 5.22
N GLY A 11 -0.01 -11.84 4.12
CA GLY A 11 1.43 -11.91 3.90
C GLY A 11 2.19 -10.83 4.66
N LYS A 12 3.53 -10.91 4.62
CA LYS A 12 4.43 -9.98 5.32
C LYS A 12 4.31 -8.52 4.88
N GLU A 13 3.71 -8.28 3.72
CA GLU A 13 3.49 -6.94 3.13
C GLU A 13 2.05 -6.43 3.30
N ASP A 14 1.15 -7.26 3.84
CA ASP A 14 -0.24 -6.90 4.08
C ASP A 14 -0.39 -6.16 5.41
N CYS A 15 -1.31 -5.18 5.48
CA CYS A 15 -1.57 -4.40 6.70
C CYS A 15 -2.39 -5.17 7.76
N PHE A 16 -2.61 -6.47 7.56
CA PHE A 16 -3.35 -7.34 8.45
C PHE A 16 -2.66 -8.70 8.53
N GLU A 17 -2.56 -9.27 9.73
CA GLU A 17 -2.09 -10.66 9.90
C GLU A 17 -3.18 -11.66 9.51
N ARG A 18 -4.44 -11.35 9.81
CA ARG A 18 -5.60 -12.22 9.56
C ARG A 18 -6.85 -11.40 9.25
N ALA A 19 -7.65 -11.90 8.31
CA ALA A 19 -8.94 -11.32 7.94
C ALA A 19 -9.99 -12.42 7.84
N ILE A 20 -11.18 -12.16 8.39
CA ILE A 20 -12.34 -13.05 8.30
C ILE A 20 -13.30 -12.48 7.27
N VAL A 21 -13.52 -13.20 6.17
CA VAL A 21 -14.39 -12.78 5.08
C VAL A 21 -15.65 -13.65 5.08
N ILE A 22 -16.81 -13.01 5.19
CA ILE A 22 -18.11 -13.68 5.10
C ILE A 22 -18.61 -13.55 3.67
N VAL A 23 -18.50 -14.64 2.90
CA VAL A 23 -18.98 -14.67 1.51
C VAL A 23 -20.43 -15.16 1.49
N LYS A 24 -21.33 -14.31 0.99
CA LYS A 24 -22.72 -14.67 0.75
C LYS A 24 -22.79 -15.46 -0.55
N SER A 25 -22.81 -16.79 -0.46
CA SER A 25 -22.90 -17.64 -1.65
C SER A 25 -24.35 -17.73 -2.13
N SER A 26 -24.62 -17.17 -3.31
CA SER A 26 -25.88 -17.39 -4.03
C SER A 26 -25.90 -18.71 -4.81
N ARG A 27 -24.73 -19.31 -5.04
CA ARG A 27 -24.56 -20.56 -5.80
C ARG A 27 -23.97 -21.64 -4.90
N LEU A 28 -24.83 -22.57 -4.45
CA LEU A 28 -24.41 -23.86 -3.91
C LEU A 28 -23.48 -24.54 -4.94
N GLY A 29 -22.20 -24.70 -4.61
CA GLY A 29 -21.24 -25.41 -5.48
C GLY A 29 -19.92 -24.71 -5.79
N LEU A 30 -19.67 -23.50 -5.29
CA LEU A 30 -18.32 -22.90 -5.38
C LEU A 30 -17.33 -23.75 -4.58
N SER A 31 -16.26 -24.21 -5.24
CA SER A 31 -15.16 -24.92 -4.58
C SER A 31 -14.45 -24.00 -3.57
N ASP A 32 -13.80 -24.57 -2.57
CA ASP A 32 -13.11 -23.78 -1.54
C ASP A 32 -12.03 -22.87 -2.16
N THR A 33 -11.41 -23.29 -3.27
CA THR A 33 -10.48 -22.48 -4.06
C THR A 33 -11.14 -21.27 -4.72
N GLN A 34 -12.36 -21.40 -5.23
CA GLN A 34 -13.11 -20.28 -5.81
C GLN A 34 -13.57 -19.31 -4.72
N LEU A 35 -13.96 -19.82 -3.56
CA LEU A 35 -14.27 -18.98 -2.39
C LEU A 35 -13.04 -18.20 -1.92
N HIS A 36 -11.87 -18.84 -1.82
CA HIS A 36 -10.63 -18.17 -1.45
C HIS A 36 -10.21 -17.11 -2.47
N ARG A 37 -10.38 -17.34 -3.78
CA ARG A 37 -10.13 -16.30 -4.79
C ARG A 37 -11.08 -15.12 -4.66
N GLN A 38 -12.36 -15.36 -4.43
CA GLN A 38 -13.36 -14.30 -4.29
C GLN A 38 -13.13 -13.48 -3.01
N ALA A 39 -12.83 -14.16 -1.89
CA ALA A 39 -12.50 -13.53 -0.62
C ALA A 39 -11.16 -12.76 -0.71
N GLY A 40 -10.15 -13.35 -1.35
CA GLY A 40 -8.85 -12.71 -1.60
C GLY A 40 -9.00 -11.43 -2.43
N GLY A 41 -9.76 -11.47 -3.53
CA GLY A 41 -10.04 -10.30 -4.37
C GLY A 41 -10.82 -9.19 -3.64
N ALA A 42 -11.75 -9.55 -2.75
CA ALA A 42 -12.46 -8.58 -1.91
C ALA A 42 -11.51 -7.87 -0.92
N ILE A 43 -10.56 -8.61 -0.33
CA ILE A 43 -9.55 -8.02 0.56
C ILE A 43 -8.55 -7.16 -0.21
N THR A 44 -8.07 -7.59 -1.39
CA THR A 44 -7.11 -6.78 -2.18
C THR A 44 -7.71 -5.45 -2.59
N GLY A 45 -9.02 -5.38 -2.82
CA GLY A 45 -9.75 -4.14 -3.08
C GLY A 45 -9.89 -3.22 -1.85
N MET A 46 -9.91 -3.76 -0.62
CA MET A 46 -10.07 -2.99 0.62
C MET A 46 -8.74 -2.66 1.31
N VAL A 47 -7.73 -3.49 1.15
CA VAL A 47 -6.45 -3.44 1.88
C VAL A 47 -5.26 -3.44 0.93
N SER A 48 -5.39 -2.76 -0.21
CA SER A 48 -4.21 -2.17 -0.85
C SER A 48 -3.64 -1.15 0.14
N CYS A 49 -2.70 -1.61 0.97
CA CYS A 49 -1.75 -0.74 1.63
C CYS A 49 -1.08 0.05 0.53
N ARG A 50 -1.60 1.24 0.24
CA ARG A 50 -0.91 2.22 -0.58
C ARG A 50 0.52 2.31 -0.04
N PRO A 51 1.58 1.89 -0.75
CA PRO A 51 2.85 2.56 -0.58
C PRO A 51 2.73 3.81 -1.44
N ARG A 52 1.78 4.71 -1.10
CA ARG A 52 1.85 6.08 -1.59
C ARG A 52 2.88 6.75 -0.70
N ARG A 53 4.11 6.24 -0.80
CA ARG A 53 5.33 6.89 -0.36
C ARG A 53 5.32 8.18 -1.17
N ASP A 54 4.82 9.23 -0.54
CA ASP A 54 4.43 10.46 -1.21
C ASP A 54 5.59 10.96 -2.06
N TRP A 55 5.50 10.77 -3.37
CA TRP A 55 6.46 11.29 -4.34
C TRP A 55 6.69 12.80 -4.13
N ARG A 56 5.64 13.48 -3.64
CA ARG A 56 5.66 14.88 -3.20
C ARG A 56 6.62 15.13 -2.03
N TRP A 57 6.73 14.20 -1.08
CA TRP A 57 7.67 14.27 0.04
C TRP A 57 9.11 14.09 -0.45
N LEU A 58 9.34 13.15 -1.36
CA LEU A 58 10.64 12.93 -2.00
C LEU A 58 11.10 14.16 -2.82
N LEU A 59 10.21 14.73 -3.63
CA LEU A 59 10.45 16.00 -4.35
C LEU A 59 10.76 17.16 -3.40
N ARG A 60 9.94 17.37 -2.36
CA ARG A 60 10.10 18.49 -1.44
C ARG A 60 11.41 18.38 -0.65
N THR A 61 11.81 17.16 -0.31
CA THR A 61 13.09 16.89 0.34
C THR A 61 14.26 17.12 -0.62
N GLY A 62 14.17 16.63 -1.85
CA GLY A 62 15.18 16.86 -2.89
C GLY A 62 15.40 18.34 -3.20
N VAL A 63 14.33 19.14 -3.36
CA VAL A 63 14.41 20.59 -3.62
C VAL A 63 15.10 21.32 -2.47
N ARG A 64 14.83 20.94 -1.21
CA ARG A 64 15.49 21.53 -0.04
C ARG A 64 17.00 21.32 -0.05
N TYR A 65 17.45 20.10 -0.33
CA TYR A 65 18.89 19.82 -0.42
C TYR A 65 19.54 20.57 -1.59
N LEU A 66 18.86 20.66 -2.73
CA LEU A 66 19.35 21.40 -3.90
C LEU A 66 19.49 22.90 -3.60
N ALA A 67 18.54 23.48 -2.87
CA ALA A 67 18.61 24.87 -2.42
C ALA A 67 19.75 25.12 -1.42
N VAL A 68 20.00 24.19 -0.49
CA VAL A 68 21.12 24.30 0.46
C VAL A 68 22.47 24.22 -0.25
N LEU A 69 22.61 23.33 -1.23
CA LEU A 69 23.83 23.24 -2.05
C LEU A 69 24.07 24.50 -2.87
N ALA A 70 23.02 25.04 -3.50
CA ALA A 70 23.10 26.28 -4.27
C ALA A 70 23.46 27.48 -3.38
N ALA A 71 22.87 27.57 -2.19
CA ALA A 71 23.20 28.61 -1.22
C ALA A 71 24.66 28.48 -0.73
N GLY A 72 25.13 27.27 -0.42
CA GLY A 72 26.51 27.03 -0.03
C GLY A 72 27.52 27.37 -1.13
N ALA A 73 27.21 27.01 -2.39
CA ALA A 73 28.05 27.34 -3.54
C ALA A 73 28.08 28.86 -3.80
N GLY A 74 26.93 29.54 -3.71
CA GLY A 74 26.86 31.00 -3.85
C GLY A 74 27.62 31.75 -2.75
N LEU A 75 27.58 31.24 -1.52
CA LEU A 75 28.29 31.83 -0.37
C LEU A 75 29.81 31.59 -0.48
N GLY A 76 30.22 30.42 -0.98
CA GLY A 76 31.63 30.13 -1.29
C GLY A 76 32.17 31.00 -2.43
N TRP A 77 31.38 31.25 -3.47
CA TRP A 77 31.74 32.17 -4.56
C TRP A 77 31.95 33.60 -4.05
N LEU A 78 31.06 34.08 -3.18
CA LEU A 78 31.12 35.44 -2.62
C LEU A 78 32.25 35.64 -1.60
N LEU A 79 32.83 34.55 -1.08
CA LEU A 79 34.00 34.59 -0.19
C LEU A 79 35.33 34.50 -0.96
N LEU A 80 35.31 33.99 -2.21
CA LEU A 80 36.48 33.88 -3.07
C LEU A 80 36.71 35.13 -3.93
N HIS A 81 35.70 36.00 -4.04
CA HIS A 81 35.73 37.29 -4.73
C HIS A 81 35.64 38.45 -3.74
#